data_AF-A0A1U6GS32-F1
#
_entry.id   AF-A0A1U6GS32-F1
#
_cell.length_a   1.000
_cell.length_b   1.000
_cell.length_c   1.000
_cell.angle_alpha   90.00
_cell.angle_beta   90.00
_cell.angle_gamma   90.00
#
_symmetry.space_group_name_H-M   'P 1'
#
loop_
_entity.id
_entity.type
_entity.pdbx_description
1 polymer ?
#
loop_
_entity_poly.entity_id
_entity_poly.type
_entity_poly.pdbx_seq_one_letter_code
_entity_poly.pdbx_strand_id
1 'polypeptide(L)'
;MIRSRWTAAGMCIAAAVGVAWGLDFFFDHLMSKPPTSELGYDPMGDNAAPMDMGAVQRGWPNAMHDPSERARMMAFMHGMGSREPMPIAAPTTQPQAAPVDLGTLLADADPQVGQAKAQVCASCHDFTQGGPNRIGPNLWGVVGRDIGSHAGFAYSDAMKSEPGNWSYAELFDYLASPARDIPGNKMGFAGLRKPEDRAAVIRYLATLGGSAPPLPQPKQPIGETAAQ
;
A
#
# COMPACT_ATOMS: atom_id res chain seq x y z
N MET A 1 57.07 16.90 78.88
CA MET A 1 55.60 16.90 78.78
C MET A 1 55.16 17.35 77.38
N ILE A 2 54.54 16.41 76.65
CA ILE A 2 53.29 16.61 75.88
C ILE A 2 53.40 17.46 74.60
N ARG A 3 53.57 16.78 73.46
CA ARG A 3 52.53 16.52 72.43
C ARG A 3 51.98 17.79 71.76
N SER A 4 52.29 17.98 70.48
CA SER A 4 51.30 18.51 69.55
C SER A 4 51.70 18.35 68.08
N ARG A 5 50.82 17.63 67.37
CA ARG A 5 50.32 18.00 66.04
C ARG A 5 51.25 17.76 64.85
N TRP A 6 51.60 16.49 64.66
CA TRP A 6 51.86 15.95 63.33
C TRP A 6 50.59 15.30 62.82
N THR A 7 49.94 15.93 61.84
CA THR A 7 49.25 15.31 60.70
C THR A 7 48.61 16.43 59.85
N ALA A 8 49.45 17.32 59.36
CA ALA A 8 49.11 18.32 58.35
C ALA A 8 49.94 18.06 57.08
N ALA A 9 49.87 16.83 56.55
CA ALA A 9 50.43 16.46 55.25
C ALA A 9 49.99 15.03 54.94
N GLY A 10 48.88 14.84 54.23
CA GLY A 10 48.49 13.49 53.81
C GLY A 10 47.10 13.31 53.26
N MET A 11 46.22 14.32 53.30
CA MET A 11 44.83 14.15 52.91
C MET A 11 44.34 15.26 51.96
N CYS A 12 45.17 15.59 50.96
CA CYS A 12 44.76 16.40 49.80
C CYS A 12 44.81 15.60 48.47
N ILE A 13 45.02 14.29 48.50
CA ILE A 13 45.12 13.45 47.29
C ILE A 13 44.09 12.32 47.38
N ALA A 14 42.80 12.63 47.30
CA ALA A 14 41.78 11.57 47.15
C ALA A 14 40.42 12.01 46.59
N ALA A 15 40.14 13.31 46.40
CA ALA A 15 38.78 13.76 46.04
C ALA A 15 38.64 14.39 44.63
N ALA A 16 39.66 14.30 43.77
CA ALA A 16 39.62 14.89 42.42
C ALA A 16 39.73 13.86 41.27
N VAL A 17 39.84 12.56 41.55
CA VAL A 17 40.04 11.52 40.51
C VAL A 17 38.76 10.74 40.18
N GLY A 18 37.73 10.77 41.04
CA GLY A 18 36.51 9.96 40.85
C GLY A 18 35.52 10.45 39.78
N VAL A 19 35.52 11.73 39.42
CA VAL A 19 34.59 12.28 38.40
C VAL A 19 35.12 12.11 36.97
N ALA A 20 36.45 12.02 36.80
CA ALA A 20 37.07 11.78 35.50
C ALA A 20 36.91 10.33 35.03
N TRP A 21 36.97 9.35 35.94
CA TRP A 21 36.86 7.92 35.59
C TRP A 21 35.40 7.45 35.36
N GLY A 22 34.42 8.13 35.94
CA GLY A 22 33.00 7.81 35.72
C GLY A 22 32.51 8.24 34.34
N LEU A 23 32.97 9.40 33.86
CA LEU A 23 32.61 9.89 32.53
C LEU A 23 33.45 9.25 31.42
N ASP A 24 34.72 8.89 31.66
CA ASP A 24 35.50 8.13 30.68
C ASP A 24 34.99 6.69 30.55
N PHE A 25 34.62 5.99 31.63
CA PHE A 25 34.00 4.66 31.47
C PHE A 25 32.61 4.77 30.83
N PHE A 26 31.82 5.78 31.19
CA PHE A 26 30.52 5.98 30.57
C PHE A 26 30.62 6.39 29.09
N PHE A 27 31.57 7.25 28.70
CA PHE A 27 31.76 7.58 27.28
C PHE A 27 32.48 6.46 26.52
N ASP A 28 33.53 5.86 27.06
CA ASP A 28 34.31 4.82 26.38
C ASP A 28 33.60 3.44 26.38
N HIS A 29 32.54 3.25 27.15
CA HIS A 29 31.74 2.02 27.15
C HIS A 29 30.29 2.20 26.69
N LEU A 30 29.73 3.42 26.74
CA LEU A 30 28.41 3.73 26.15
C LEU A 30 28.50 4.42 24.78
N MET A 31 29.60 5.12 24.46
CA MET A 31 29.80 5.86 23.20
C MET A 31 30.93 5.29 22.32
N SER A 32 31.70 4.30 22.78
CA SER A 32 32.62 3.57 21.90
C SER A 32 31.82 2.67 20.96
N LYS A 33 31.78 3.10 19.70
CA LYS A 33 31.26 2.29 18.60
C LYS A 33 32.00 0.95 18.60
N PRO A 34 31.29 -0.19 18.46
CA PRO A 34 31.98 -1.46 18.29
C PRO A 34 32.97 -1.33 17.14
N PRO A 35 34.17 -1.95 17.23
CA PRO A 35 35.07 -2.01 16.08
C PRO A 35 34.27 -2.55 14.90
N THR A 36 34.43 -1.93 13.73
CA THR A 36 33.67 -2.17 12.50
C THR A 36 33.73 -3.61 11.98
N SER A 37 34.43 -4.50 12.69
CA SER A 37 34.44 -5.94 12.47
C SER A 37 33.29 -6.71 13.14
N GLU A 38 32.48 -6.11 14.03
CA GLU A 38 31.36 -6.80 14.71
C GLU A 38 29.95 -6.39 14.24
N LEU A 39 29.78 -5.26 13.54
CA LEU A 39 28.62 -5.08 12.67
C LEU A 39 28.96 -5.69 11.32
N GLY A 40 28.22 -6.69 10.87
CA GLY A 40 28.44 -7.37 9.59
C GLY A 40 28.16 -6.52 8.34
N TYR A 41 28.65 -5.27 8.30
CA TYR A 41 28.50 -4.34 7.18
C TYR A 41 29.52 -3.19 7.25
N ASP A 42 30.23 -2.93 6.14
CA ASP A 42 31.25 -1.89 5.99
C ASP A 42 30.62 -0.59 5.41
N PRO A 43 30.44 0.47 6.21
CA PRO A 43 29.76 1.68 5.75
C PRO A 43 30.54 2.51 4.70
N MET A 44 31.72 2.09 4.25
CA MET A 44 32.47 2.77 3.19
C MET A 44 32.87 1.84 2.02
N GLY A 45 32.45 0.57 2.00
CA GLY A 45 33.14 -0.44 1.20
C GLY A 45 32.30 -1.52 0.51
N ASP A 46 30.98 -1.53 0.61
CA ASP A 46 30.13 -2.43 -0.17
C ASP A 46 28.83 -1.75 -0.60
N ASN A 47 28.54 -1.87 -1.89
CA ASN A 47 27.38 -1.32 -2.57
C ASN A 47 26.11 -2.01 -2.05
N ALA A 48 25.65 -1.65 -0.86
CA ALA A 48 24.39 -2.11 -0.32
C ALA A 48 23.30 -1.87 -1.37
N ALA A 49 22.66 -2.95 -1.79
CA ALA A 49 21.69 -2.92 -2.87
C ALA A 49 20.65 -1.83 -2.61
N PRO A 50 20.25 -1.06 -3.64
CA PRO A 50 19.23 -0.04 -3.48
C PRO A 50 17.99 -0.65 -2.83
N MET A 51 17.54 -0.05 -1.73
CA MET A 51 16.32 -0.45 -1.04
C MET A 51 15.16 -0.43 -2.04
N ASP A 52 14.44 -1.55 -2.17
CA ASP A 52 13.22 -1.62 -3.00
C ASP A 52 12.11 -0.82 -2.31
N MET A 53 11.99 0.45 -2.66
CA MET A 53 10.94 1.35 -2.16
C MET A 53 9.53 0.81 -2.47
N GLY A 54 9.39 -0.03 -3.50
CA GLY A 54 8.14 -0.75 -3.79
C GLY A 54 7.85 -1.86 -2.79
N ALA A 55 8.88 -2.55 -2.27
CA ALA A 55 8.72 -3.52 -1.18
C ALA A 55 8.34 -2.84 0.13
N VAL A 56 8.93 -1.69 0.44
CA VAL A 56 8.58 -0.87 1.61
C VAL A 56 7.11 -0.45 1.55
N GLN A 57 6.62 -0.02 0.38
CA GLN A 57 5.22 0.36 0.19
C GLN A 57 4.26 -0.84 0.25
N ARG A 58 4.69 -2.03 -0.20
CA ARG A 58 3.90 -3.27 -0.10
C ARG A 58 3.86 -3.83 1.33
N GLY A 59 4.85 -3.52 2.15
CA GLY A 59 4.98 -4.01 3.53
C GLY A 59 4.30 -3.15 4.59
N TRP A 60 3.75 -1.98 4.24
CA TRP A 60 3.09 -1.10 5.21
C TRP A 60 1.73 -1.64 5.67
N PRO A 61 1.39 -1.61 6.98
CA PRO A 61 2.15 -1.06 8.12
C PRO A 61 3.08 -2.07 8.83
N ASN A 62 3.07 -3.34 8.43
CA ASN A 62 3.76 -4.43 9.14
C ASN A 62 5.30 -4.33 9.10
N ALA A 63 5.86 -3.72 8.04
CA ALA A 63 7.30 -3.55 7.84
C ALA A 63 7.97 -2.63 8.87
N MET A 64 7.21 -1.80 9.59
CA MET A 64 7.77 -0.94 10.64
C MET A 64 7.88 -1.63 12.01
N HIS A 65 7.38 -2.86 12.18
CA HIS A 65 7.47 -3.57 13.46
C HIS A 65 8.79 -4.34 13.63
N ASP A 66 9.52 -4.57 12.55
CA ASP A 66 10.84 -5.19 12.60
C ASP A 66 11.95 -4.18 12.98
N PRO A 67 12.75 -4.44 14.03
CA PRO A 67 13.85 -3.56 14.44
C PRO A 67 14.93 -3.36 13.38
N SER A 68 15.19 -4.34 12.52
CA SER A 68 16.25 -4.26 11.51
C SER A 68 15.85 -3.37 10.33
N GLU A 69 14.58 -3.40 9.93
CA GLU A 69 14.01 -2.52 8.92
C GLU A 69 13.89 -1.06 9.39
N ARG A 70 13.57 -0.83 10.67
CA ARG A 70 13.61 0.51 11.27
C ARG A 70 15.03 1.10 11.29
N ALA A 71 16.03 0.28 11.60
CA ALA A 71 17.43 0.70 11.59
C ALA A 71 17.91 1.07 10.17
N ARG A 72 17.48 0.30 9.16
CA ARG A 72 17.75 0.58 7.74
C ARG A 72 17.14 1.90 7.28
N MET A 73 15.89 2.17 7.64
CA MET A 73 15.22 3.45 7.33
C MET A 73 15.92 4.62 8.00
N MET A 74 16.24 4.52 9.29
CA MET A 74 16.95 5.59 10.01
C MET A 74 18.32 5.84 9.40
N ALA A 75 19.07 4.80 9.02
CA ALA A 75 20.36 4.95 8.33
C ALA A 75 20.22 5.67 6.97
N PHE A 76 19.17 5.35 6.20
CA PHE A 76 18.86 6.06 4.96
C PHE A 76 18.59 7.55 5.23
N MET A 77 17.78 7.87 6.25
CA MET A 77 17.45 9.27 6.56
C MET A 77 18.65 10.08 7.07
N HIS A 78 19.54 9.46 7.86
CA HIS A 78 20.77 10.11 8.32
C HIS A 78 21.80 10.29 7.19
N GLY A 79 21.71 9.54 6.08
CA GLY A 79 22.61 9.63 4.92
C GLY A 79 22.14 10.55 3.79
N MET A 80 21.02 11.27 3.94
CA MET A 80 20.49 12.15 2.89
C MET A 80 21.25 13.49 2.74
N GLY A 81 22.16 13.82 3.66
CA GLY A 81 22.88 15.10 3.65
C GLY A 81 24.20 15.16 2.86
N SER A 82 24.69 14.02 2.35
CA SER A 82 26.06 13.92 1.82
C SER A 82 26.20 13.18 0.49
N ARG A 83 25.11 12.95 -0.25
CA ARG A 83 25.21 12.39 -1.61
C ARG A 83 25.25 13.52 -2.64
N GLU A 84 26.36 13.60 -3.36
CA GLU A 84 26.39 14.27 -4.67
C GLU A 84 25.23 13.75 -5.53
N PRO A 85 24.58 14.60 -6.33
CA PRO A 85 23.53 14.16 -7.23
C PRO A 85 24.12 13.16 -8.21
N MET A 86 23.71 11.89 -8.09
CA MET A 86 24.02 10.88 -9.09
C MET A 86 23.43 11.32 -10.44
N PRO A 87 24.11 11.05 -11.57
CA PRO A 87 23.51 11.26 -12.87
C PRO A 87 22.20 10.46 -12.93
N ILE A 88 21.12 11.14 -13.30
CA ILE A 88 19.83 10.52 -13.52
C ILE A 88 20.08 9.44 -14.59
N ALA A 89 20.07 8.17 -14.19
CA ALA A 89 20.07 7.09 -15.15
C ALA A 89 18.88 7.34 -16.07
N ALA A 90 19.16 7.51 -17.37
CA ALA A 90 18.12 7.70 -18.36
C ALA A 90 17.05 6.62 -18.15
N PRO A 91 15.74 6.98 -18.22
CA PRO A 91 14.68 6.02 -17.98
C PRO A 91 14.91 4.84 -18.93
N THR A 92 15.18 3.67 -18.35
CA THR A 92 15.11 2.43 -19.09
C THR A 92 13.66 2.25 -19.46
N THR A 93 13.32 2.60 -20.69
CA THR A 93 12.03 2.28 -21.30
C THR A 93 11.94 0.76 -21.41
N GLN A 94 11.54 0.10 -20.33
CA GLN A 94 10.89 -1.18 -20.48
C GLN A 94 9.60 -0.92 -21.27
N PRO A 95 9.27 -1.74 -22.29
CA PRO A 95 7.99 -1.63 -22.97
C PRO A 95 6.87 -1.81 -21.95
N GLN A 96 6.34 -0.70 -21.45
CA GLN A 96 5.10 -0.69 -20.71
C GLN A 96 4.04 -1.04 -21.74
N ALA A 97 3.52 -2.26 -21.68
CA ALA A 97 2.42 -2.69 -22.51
C ALA A 97 1.33 -1.60 -22.46
N ALA A 98 0.81 -1.23 -23.62
CA ALA A 98 -0.23 -0.22 -23.72
C ALA A 98 -1.38 -0.53 -22.74
N PRO A 99 -2.07 0.48 -22.17
CA PRO A 99 -3.20 0.24 -21.29
C PRO A 99 -4.20 -0.70 -21.97
N VAL A 100 -4.42 -1.89 -21.39
CA VAL A 100 -5.35 -2.89 -21.92
C VAL A 100 -6.75 -2.30 -21.86
N ASP A 101 -7.49 -2.35 -22.97
CA ASP A 101 -8.84 -1.82 -23.02
C ASP A 101 -9.81 -2.69 -22.20
N LEU A 102 -10.89 -2.08 -21.69
CA LEU A 102 -11.87 -2.76 -20.85
C LEU A 102 -12.53 -3.95 -21.57
N GLY A 103 -12.72 -3.87 -22.89
CA GLY A 103 -13.27 -4.97 -23.69
C GLY A 103 -12.40 -6.21 -23.62
N THR A 104 -11.09 -6.05 -23.83
CA THR A 104 -10.11 -7.14 -23.68
C THR A 104 -10.09 -7.67 -22.24
N LEU A 105 -10.02 -6.79 -21.23
CA LEU A 105 -10.01 -7.22 -19.83
C LEU A 105 -11.25 -8.05 -19.45
N LEU A 106 -12.43 -7.66 -19.93
CA LEU A 106 -13.67 -8.39 -19.66
C LEU A 106 -13.78 -9.69 -20.46
N ALA A 107 -13.26 -9.73 -21.69
CA ALA A 107 -13.23 -10.93 -22.51
C ALA A 107 -12.33 -12.02 -21.89
N ASP A 108 -11.17 -11.62 -21.37
CA ASP A 108 -10.18 -12.53 -20.78
C ASP A 108 -10.52 -12.92 -19.32
N ALA A 109 -11.40 -12.17 -18.66
CA ALA A 109 -11.70 -12.35 -17.25
C ALA A 109 -12.59 -13.58 -16.97
N ASP A 110 -12.12 -14.38 -16.01
CA ASP A 110 -12.78 -15.59 -15.51
C ASP A 110 -13.81 -15.24 -14.38
N PRO A 111 -15.09 -15.63 -14.52
CA PRO A 111 -16.11 -15.34 -13.52
C PRO A 111 -15.97 -16.14 -12.22
N GLN A 112 -15.32 -17.31 -12.21
CA GLN A 112 -15.01 -18.05 -10.98
C GLN A 112 -13.91 -17.34 -10.17
N VAL A 113 -12.90 -16.79 -10.85
CA VAL A 113 -11.93 -15.88 -10.20
C VAL A 113 -12.65 -14.66 -9.65
N GLY A 114 -13.56 -14.09 -10.43
CA GLY A 114 -14.42 -12.98 -10.02
C GLY A 114 -15.23 -13.27 -8.76
N GLN A 115 -15.83 -14.46 -8.67
CA GLN A 115 -16.60 -14.90 -7.50
C GLN A 115 -15.74 -14.97 -6.23
N ALA A 116 -14.52 -15.49 -6.35
CA ALA A 116 -13.57 -15.54 -5.23
C ALA A 116 -13.17 -14.12 -4.78
N LYS A 117 -12.96 -13.21 -5.73
CA LYS A 117 -12.66 -11.79 -5.45
C LYS A 117 -13.86 -11.04 -4.90
N ALA A 118 -15.08 -11.38 -5.27
CA ALA A 118 -16.30 -10.75 -4.76
C ALA A 118 -16.59 -11.07 -3.29
N GLN A 119 -15.88 -12.02 -2.67
CA GLN A 119 -16.08 -12.38 -1.26
C GLN A 119 -15.83 -11.21 -0.29
N VAL A 120 -14.97 -10.25 -0.64
CA VAL A 120 -14.79 -9.01 0.15
C VAL A 120 -16.08 -8.19 0.23
N CYS A 121 -16.98 -8.31 -0.75
CA CYS A 121 -18.26 -7.61 -0.77
C CYS A 121 -19.35 -8.33 0.05
N ALA A 122 -19.19 -9.62 0.36
CA ALA A 122 -20.21 -10.47 0.98
C ALA A 122 -20.53 -10.09 2.44
N SER A 123 -19.65 -9.33 3.10
CA SER A 123 -19.91 -8.76 4.43
C SER A 123 -21.02 -7.72 4.40
N CYS A 124 -21.14 -6.99 3.30
CA CYS A 124 -22.08 -5.87 3.16
C CYS A 124 -23.20 -6.15 2.16
N HIS A 125 -23.03 -7.10 1.24
CA HIS A 125 -23.97 -7.35 0.16
C HIS A 125 -24.42 -8.81 0.10
N ASP A 126 -25.61 -9.01 -0.45
CA ASP A 126 -26.09 -10.32 -0.87
C ASP A 126 -25.99 -10.46 -2.40
N PHE A 127 -25.92 -11.69 -2.87
CA PHE A 127 -25.78 -12.03 -4.29
C PHE A 127 -26.89 -12.98 -4.78
N THR A 128 -27.83 -13.36 -3.93
CA THR A 128 -28.86 -14.34 -4.28
C THR A 128 -30.10 -13.65 -4.85
N GLN A 129 -30.79 -14.33 -5.77
CA GLN A 129 -32.04 -13.80 -6.34
C GLN A 129 -33.08 -13.57 -5.23
N GLY A 130 -33.52 -12.33 -5.07
CA GLY A 130 -34.49 -11.96 -4.03
C GLY A 130 -33.93 -12.01 -2.61
N GLY A 131 -32.62 -12.18 -2.43
CA GLY A 131 -31.96 -12.10 -1.13
C GLY A 131 -32.08 -10.73 -0.46
N PRO A 132 -31.77 -10.64 0.84
CA PRO A 132 -32.00 -9.44 1.63
C PRO A 132 -31.05 -8.30 1.27
N ASN A 133 -31.50 -7.07 1.51
CA ASN A 133 -30.60 -5.93 1.71
C ASN A 133 -29.87 -6.07 3.04
N ARG A 134 -28.57 -5.74 3.07
CA ARG A 134 -27.73 -5.76 4.28
C ARG A 134 -27.23 -4.34 4.56
N ILE A 135 -25.95 -4.18 4.87
CA ILE A 135 -25.29 -2.87 4.96
C ILE A 135 -25.36 -2.15 3.60
N GLY A 136 -25.23 -2.91 2.51
CA GLY A 136 -25.46 -2.50 1.13
C GLY A 136 -26.65 -3.22 0.48
N PRO A 137 -27.08 -2.77 -0.71
CA PRO A 137 -28.17 -3.38 -1.46
C PRO A 137 -27.79 -4.76 -1.99
N ASN A 138 -28.79 -5.59 -2.34
CA ASN A 138 -28.54 -6.83 -3.06
C ASN A 138 -27.96 -6.56 -4.47
N LEU A 139 -26.93 -7.34 -4.84
CA LEU A 139 -26.18 -7.20 -6.09
C LEU A 139 -26.66 -8.14 -7.22
N TRP A 140 -27.66 -8.99 -6.98
CA TRP A 140 -28.29 -9.79 -8.04
C TRP A 140 -28.85 -8.88 -9.13
N GLY A 141 -28.45 -9.10 -10.39
CA GLY A 141 -28.87 -8.28 -11.52
C GLY A 141 -28.42 -6.82 -11.41
N VAL A 142 -27.23 -6.55 -10.88
CA VAL A 142 -26.72 -5.17 -10.76
C VAL A 142 -26.19 -4.64 -12.09
N VAL A 143 -25.62 -5.49 -12.94
CA VAL A 143 -25.05 -5.06 -14.22
C VAL A 143 -26.18 -4.63 -15.17
N GLY A 144 -26.10 -3.37 -15.63
CA GLY A 144 -27.11 -2.72 -16.46
C GLY A 144 -28.32 -2.14 -15.69
N ARG A 145 -28.38 -2.31 -14.37
CA ARG A 145 -29.45 -1.71 -13.54
C ARG A 145 -29.18 -0.23 -13.28
N ASP A 146 -30.25 0.57 -13.20
CA ASP A 146 -30.15 1.99 -12.85
C ASP A 146 -29.40 2.21 -11.53
N ILE A 147 -28.57 3.24 -11.49
CA ILE A 147 -27.78 3.58 -10.29
C ILE A 147 -28.75 3.99 -9.16
N GLY A 148 -28.46 3.55 -7.93
CA GLY A 148 -29.30 3.90 -6.77
C GLY A 148 -30.74 3.38 -6.78
N SER A 149 -31.07 2.37 -7.60
CA SER A 149 -32.46 1.97 -7.86
C SER A 149 -32.95 0.68 -7.17
N HIS A 150 -32.11 -0.04 -6.43
CA HIS A 150 -32.54 -1.31 -5.83
C HIS A 150 -33.63 -1.08 -4.77
N ALA A 151 -34.77 -1.75 -4.95
CA ALA A 151 -35.94 -1.54 -4.12
C ALA A 151 -35.66 -1.83 -2.63
N GLY A 152 -36.24 -1.01 -1.76
CA GLY A 152 -36.17 -1.21 -0.31
C GLY A 152 -34.79 -0.93 0.32
N PHE A 153 -33.82 -0.38 -0.42
CA PHE A 153 -32.54 0.07 0.14
C PHE A 153 -32.46 1.60 0.30
N ALA A 154 -31.94 2.06 1.43
CA ALA A 154 -31.83 3.48 1.75
C ALA A 154 -30.48 4.07 1.29
N TYR A 155 -30.42 4.46 0.01
CA TYR A 155 -29.22 5.06 -0.59
C TYR A 155 -28.79 6.41 0.04
N SER A 156 -27.54 6.81 -0.22
CA SER A 156 -27.09 8.20 0.01
C SER A 156 -27.72 9.14 -1.00
N ASP A 157 -27.80 10.44 -0.68
CA ASP A 157 -28.26 11.44 -1.64
C ASP A 157 -27.36 11.50 -2.88
N ALA A 158 -26.04 11.41 -2.71
CA ALA A 158 -25.08 11.33 -3.82
C ALA A 158 -25.40 10.19 -4.81
N MET A 159 -25.46 8.94 -4.32
CA MET A 159 -25.83 7.79 -5.16
C MET A 159 -27.20 7.92 -5.84
N LYS A 160 -28.18 8.60 -5.21
CA LYS A 160 -29.51 8.83 -5.85
C LYS A 160 -29.47 9.91 -6.93
N SER A 161 -28.52 10.84 -6.85
CA SER A 161 -28.36 11.90 -7.85
C SER A 161 -27.56 11.46 -9.07
N GLU A 162 -26.86 10.33 -9.00
CA GLU A 162 -26.11 9.81 -10.14
C GLU A 162 -27.06 9.30 -11.23
N PRO A 163 -26.99 9.85 -12.45
CA PRO A 163 -27.83 9.43 -13.56
C PRO A 163 -27.30 8.14 -14.20
N GLY A 164 -28.16 7.45 -14.93
CA GLY A 164 -27.77 6.33 -15.77
C GLY A 164 -27.81 4.97 -15.06
N ASN A 165 -27.03 4.03 -15.57
CA ASN A 165 -27.04 2.63 -15.15
C ASN A 165 -25.62 2.13 -14.89
N TRP A 166 -25.54 1.04 -14.12
CA TRP A 166 -24.32 0.29 -13.86
C TRP A 166 -23.82 -0.44 -15.10
N SER A 167 -23.31 0.33 -16.06
CA SER A 167 -22.59 -0.18 -17.22
C SER A 167 -21.28 -0.86 -16.80
N TYR A 168 -20.68 -1.61 -17.71
CA TYR A 168 -19.38 -2.23 -17.48
C TYR A 168 -18.29 -1.21 -17.13
N ALA A 169 -18.26 -0.07 -17.81
CA ALA A 169 -17.30 1.00 -17.55
C ALA A 169 -17.57 1.68 -16.21
N GLU A 170 -18.84 1.99 -15.93
CA GLU A 170 -19.25 2.64 -14.68
C GLU A 170 -18.89 1.79 -13.46
N LEU A 171 -19.19 0.48 -13.51
CA LEU A 171 -18.79 -0.45 -12.45
C LEU A 171 -17.26 -0.55 -12.32
N PHE A 172 -16.53 -0.49 -13.43
CA PHE A 172 -15.08 -0.60 -13.42
C PHE A 172 -14.43 0.60 -12.73
N ASP A 173 -14.93 1.81 -12.96
CA ASP A 173 -14.44 3.02 -12.34
C ASP A 173 -14.88 3.12 -10.87
N TYR A 174 -16.16 2.85 -10.59
CA TYR A 174 -16.68 2.84 -9.23
C TYR A 174 -15.96 1.83 -8.34
N LEU A 175 -15.70 0.61 -8.82
CA LEU A 175 -14.97 -0.41 -8.05
C LEU A 175 -13.50 -0.05 -7.86
N ALA A 176 -12.91 0.84 -8.66
CA ALA A 176 -11.53 1.29 -8.45
C ALA A 176 -11.42 2.17 -7.21
N SER A 177 -12.39 3.05 -6.95
CA SER A 177 -12.48 3.85 -5.72
C SER A 177 -13.86 4.50 -5.56
N PRO A 178 -14.81 3.86 -4.83
CA PRO A 178 -16.17 4.36 -4.71
C PRO A 178 -16.27 5.80 -4.20
N ALA A 179 -15.49 6.13 -3.15
CA ALA A 179 -15.51 7.46 -2.55
C ALA A 179 -14.96 8.57 -3.46
N ARG A 180 -14.10 8.23 -4.43
CA ARG A 180 -13.60 9.19 -5.42
C ARG A 180 -14.55 9.33 -6.61
N ASP A 181 -15.15 8.22 -7.00
CA ASP A 181 -16.03 8.14 -8.15
C ASP A 181 -17.38 8.82 -7.88
N ILE A 182 -18.01 8.48 -6.76
CA ILE A 182 -19.25 9.12 -6.28
C ILE A 182 -18.99 9.73 -4.88
N PRO A 183 -18.50 10.97 -4.78
CA PRO A 183 -18.26 11.63 -3.50
C PRO A 183 -19.52 11.72 -2.64
N GLY A 184 -19.42 11.30 -1.37
CA GLY A 184 -20.55 11.30 -0.44
C GLY A 184 -21.44 10.06 -0.50
N ASN A 185 -21.08 9.05 -1.31
CA ASN A 185 -21.69 7.73 -1.20
C ASN A 185 -21.40 7.07 0.17
N LYS A 186 -22.27 6.15 0.60
CA LYS A 186 -22.17 5.48 1.91
C LYS A 186 -21.28 4.21 1.92
N MET A 187 -20.74 3.79 0.78
CA MET A 187 -19.92 2.58 0.66
C MET A 187 -18.46 2.87 1.08
N GLY A 188 -18.14 2.56 2.33
CA GLY A 188 -16.80 2.68 2.90
C GLY A 188 -15.80 1.63 2.40
N PHE A 189 -15.67 1.45 1.09
CA PHE A 189 -14.76 0.48 0.47
C PHE A 189 -13.55 1.18 -0.15
N ALA A 190 -12.35 0.64 0.09
CA ALA A 190 -11.12 1.21 -0.42
C ALA A 190 -11.00 1.13 -1.96
N GLY A 191 -11.68 0.17 -2.58
CA GLY A 191 -11.61 -0.13 -4.01
C GLY A 191 -10.66 -1.29 -4.35
N LEU A 192 -10.85 -1.88 -5.52
CA LEU A 192 -10.00 -2.90 -6.11
C LEU A 192 -8.98 -2.21 -7.04
N ARG A 193 -7.70 -2.23 -6.68
CA ARG A 193 -6.66 -1.48 -7.41
C ARG A 193 -6.27 -2.10 -8.76
N LYS A 194 -6.27 -3.42 -8.84
CA LYS A 194 -5.88 -4.16 -10.05
C LYS A 194 -7.03 -4.14 -11.07
N PRO A 195 -6.81 -3.66 -12.30
CA PRO A 195 -7.77 -3.73 -13.40
C PRO A 195 -8.36 -5.13 -13.62
N GLU A 196 -7.52 -6.15 -13.52
CA GLU A 196 -7.87 -7.54 -13.79
C GLU A 196 -8.83 -8.08 -12.71
N ASP A 197 -8.59 -7.72 -11.45
CA ASP A 197 -9.48 -8.08 -10.35
C ASP A 197 -10.86 -7.41 -10.50
N ARG A 198 -10.90 -6.15 -10.96
CA ARG A 198 -12.16 -5.44 -11.25
C ARG A 198 -12.93 -6.11 -12.37
N ALA A 199 -12.26 -6.38 -13.49
CA ALA A 199 -12.87 -7.04 -14.63
C ALA A 199 -13.41 -8.42 -14.26
N ALA A 200 -12.66 -9.23 -13.49
CA ALA A 200 -13.11 -10.52 -12.97
C ALA A 200 -14.37 -10.38 -12.11
N VAL A 201 -14.40 -9.46 -11.14
CA VAL A 201 -15.59 -9.23 -10.30
C VAL A 201 -16.79 -8.81 -11.15
N ILE A 202 -16.61 -7.91 -12.11
CA ILE A 202 -17.70 -7.47 -12.99
C ILE A 202 -18.20 -8.62 -13.87
N ARG A 203 -17.31 -9.49 -14.36
CA ARG A 203 -17.70 -10.71 -15.09
C ARG A 203 -18.52 -11.65 -14.24
N TYR A 204 -18.13 -11.86 -12.98
CA TYR A 204 -18.95 -12.61 -12.03
C TYR A 204 -20.32 -11.96 -11.82
N LEU A 205 -20.37 -10.66 -11.55
CA LEU A 205 -21.64 -9.94 -11.37
C LEU A 205 -22.54 -10.02 -12.61
N ALA A 206 -21.98 -10.03 -13.82
CA ALA A 206 -22.73 -10.19 -15.06
C ALA A 206 -23.35 -11.58 -15.22
N THR A 207 -22.88 -12.59 -14.48
CA THR A 207 -23.55 -13.90 -14.39
C THR A 207 -24.76 -13.88 -13.46
N LEU A 208 -24.89 -12.86 -12.61
CA LEU A 208 -25.96 -12.74 -11.62
C LEU A 208 -27.13 -11.95 -12.21
N GLY A 209 -28.27 -12.61 -12.39
CA GLY A 209 -29.48 -12.00 -12.97
C GLY A 209 -29.32 -11.73 -14.47
N GLY A 210 -30.02 -12.50 -15.30
CA GLY A 210 -29.85 -12.58 -16.77
C GLY A 210 -30.21 -11.34 -17.59
N SER A 211 -30.09 -10.14 -17.02
CA SER A 211 -30.31 -8.85 -17.68
C SER A 211 -29.01 -8.09 -18.01
N ALA A 212 -27.84 -8.69 -17.76
CA ALA A 212 -26.57 -8.07 -18.10
C ALA A 212 -26.49 -7.80 -19.63
N PRO A 213 -26.14 -6.57 -20.06
CA PRO A 213 -25.92 -6.28 -21.47
C PRO A 213 -24.81 -7.17 -22.08
N PRO A 214 -24.74 -7.31 -23.41
CA PRO A 214 -23.60 -7.97 -24.04
C PRO A 214 -22.27 -7.31 -23.64
N LEU A 215 -21.21 -8.11 -23.50
CA LEU A 215 -19.88 -7.59 -23.20
C LEU A 215 -19.43 -6.61 -24.31
N PRO A 216 -18.71 -5.53 -23.95
CA PRO A 216 -18.10 -4.66 -24.94
C PRO A 216 -17.06 -5.44 -25.73
N GLN A 217 -16.99 -5.19 -27.04
CA GLN A 217 -15.98 -5.83 -27.87
C GLN A 217 -14.58 -5.27 -27.54
N PRO A 218 -13.54 -6.12 -27.50
CA PRO A 218 -12.15 -5.69 -27.44
C PRO A 218 -11.86 -4.65 -28.53
N LYS A 219 -11.31 -3.50 -28.13
CA LYS A 219 -10.86 -2.49 -29.10
C LYS A 219 -9.61 -3.02 -29.79
N GLN A 220 -9.71 -3.34 -31.07
CA GLN A 220 -8.57 -3.80 -31.88
C GLN A 220 -7.39 -2.81 -31.73
N PRO A 221 -6.15 -3.30 -31.53
CA PRO A 221 -5.00 -2.42 -31.51
C PRO A 221 -4.93 -1.67 -32.83
N ILE A 222 -4.93 -0.33 -32.75
CA ILE A 222 -4.66 0.56 -33.87
C ILE A 222 -3.22 0.33 -34.33
N GLY A 223 -3.03 -0.61 -35.26
CA GLY A 223 -1.69 -0.98 -35.72
C GLY A 223 -1.63 -2.10 -36.76
N GLU A 224 -2.64 -2.94 -36.90
CA GLU A 224 -2.65 -3.97 -37.94
C GLU A 224 -3.49 -3.52 -39.13
N THR A 225 -2.98 -2.52 -39.85
CA THR A 225 -3.46 -2.27 -41.22
C THR A 225 -2.91 -3.42 -42.06
N ALA A 226 -3.81 -4.28 -42.50
CA ALA A 226 -3.56 -5.45 -43.33
C ALA A 226 -2.61 -5.13 -44.49
N ALA A 227 -1.45 -5.80 -44.52
CA ALA A 227 -0.70 -6.00 -45.74
C ALA A 227 -1.41 -7.11 -46.55
N GLN A 228 -2.04 -6.73 -47.65
CA GLN A 228 -2.39 -7.59 -48.77
C GLN A 228 -1.84 -6.94 -50.04
#